data_AF-C4K808-F1
#
_entry.id   AF-C4K808-F1
#
_cell.length_a   1.000
_cell.length_b   1.000
_cell.length_c   1.000
_cell.angle_alpha   90.00
_cell.angle_beta   90.00
_cell.angle_gamma   90.00
#
_symmetry.space_group_name_H-M   'P 1'
#
loop_
_entity.id
_entity.type
_entity.pdbx_description
1 polymer ?
#
loop_
_entity_poly.entity_id
_entity_poly.type
_entity_poly.pdbx_seq_one_letter_code
_entity_poly.pdbx_strand_id
1 'polypeptide(L)'
;MSYSVDLRKKVLKIREKEGLSIKQTAQRFHLSTASITRWLKRIEPAPCSSRRRKIDKEALIKDVEDYPDAYQRERAARFGVCPKAIWQALKRWGLTYKKNSASSQGRRRGTTAVPGKNR
;
A
#
# COMPACT_ATOMS: atom_id res chain seq x y z
N MET A 1 17.34 -0.19 8.99
CA MET A 1 17.02 -1.63 9.13
C MET A 1 16.11 -1.80 10.35
N SER A 2 14.96 -2.45 10.22
CA SER A 2 14.06 -2.71 11.36
C SER A 2 14.27 -4.13 11.86
N TYR A 3 14.58 -4.30 13.14
CA TYR A 3 14.69 -5.64 13.74
C TYR A 3 13.30 -6.30 13.84
N SER A 4 13.23 -7.63 13.69
CA SER A 4 12.00 -8.40 13.84
C SER A 4 11.44 -8.29 15.25
N VAL A 5 10.11 -8.38 15.39
CA VAL A 5 9.42 -8.25 16.69
C VAL A 5 9.87 -9.35 17.65
N ASP A 6 10.11 -10.56 17.14
CA ASP A 6 10.55 -11.70 17.95
C ASP A 6 11.92 -11.47 18.57
N LEU A 7 12.85 -10.88 17.82
CA LEU A 7 14.17 -10.52 18.34
C LEU A 7 14.04 -9.49 19.47
N ARG A 8 13.20 -8.46 19.28
CA ARG A 8 12.96 -7.43 20.31
C ARG A 8 12.45 -8.07 21.61
N LYS A 9 11.44 -8.94 21.50
CA LYS A 9 10.87 -9.67 22.64
C LYS A 9 11.92 -10.57 23.31
N LYS A 10 12.74 -11.28 22.53
CA LYS A 10 13.80 -12.15 23.07
C LYS A 10 14.87 -11.36 23.82
N VAL A 11 15.34 -10.25 23.28
CA VAL A 11 16.36 -9.40 23.93
C VAL A 11 15.82 -8.81 25.23
N LEU A 12 14.57 -8.34 25.24
CA LEU A 12 13.95 -7.81 26.46
C LEU A 12 13.77 -8.90 27.53
N LYS A 13 13.32 -10.11 27.15
CA LYS A 13 13.22 -11.25 28.06
C LYS A 13 14.57 -11.63 28.69
N ILE A 14 15.64 -11.66 27.88
CA ILE A 14 16.99 -12.00 28.39
C ILE A 14 17.49 -10.91 29.34
N ARG A 15 17.28 -9.63 28.98
CA ARG A 15 17.63 -8.51 29.86
C ARG A 15 16.93 -8.60 31.22
N GLU A 16 15.64 -8.91 31.26
CA GLU A 16 14.88 -9.05 32.51
C GLU A 16 15.36 -10.24 33.33
N LYS A 17 15.63 -11.39 32.70
CA LYS A 17 16.13 -12.59 33.37
C LYS A 17 17.50 -12.39 34.02
N GLU A 18 18.37 -11.62 33.39
CA GLU A 18 19.76 -11.44 33.81
C GLU A 18 20.00 -10.12 34.56
N GLY A 19 18.97 -9.28 34.72
CA GLY A 19 19.09 -7.99 35.42
C GLY A 19 20.03 -6.98 34.74
N LEU A 20 20.27 -7.11 33.42
CA LEU A 20 21.27 -6.30 32.72
C LEU A 20 20.88 -4.84 32.56
N SER A 21 21.86 -3.95 32.67
CA SER A 21 21.72 -2.56 32.26
C SER A 21 21.59 -2.44 30.74
N ILE A 22 20.93 -1.39 30.25
CA ILE A 22 20.72 -1.13 28.82
C ILE A 22 22.03 -1.14 28.04
N LYS A 23 23.11 -0.58 28.61
CA LYS A 23 24.44 -0.54 27.98
C LYS A 23 25.07 -1.93 27.87
N GLN A 24 24.91 -2.77 28.89
CA GLN A 24 25.42 -4.14 28.89
C GLN A 24 24.64 -5.01 27.90
N THR A 25 23.31 -4.87 27.86
CA THR A 25 22.48 -5.55 26.86
C THR A 25 22.87 -5.12 25.44
N ALA A 26 23.11 -3.82 25.22
CA ALA A 26 23.57 -3.31 23.93
C ALA A 26 24.91 -3.92 23.50
N GLN A 27 25.89 -3.98 24.40
CA GLN A 27 27.18 -4.62 24.13
C GLN A 27 27.04 -6.11 23.84
N ARG A 28 26.26 -6.85 24.65
CA ARG A 28 26.08 -8.29 24.50
C ARG A 28 25.44 -8.70 23.17
N PHE A 29 24.46 -7.94 22.70
CA PHE A 29 23.76 -8.23 21.45
C PHE A 29 24.30 -7.43 20.26
N HIS A 30 25.38 -6.66 20.44
CA HIS A 30 25.95 -5.75 19.43
C HIS A 30 24.90 -4.81 18.82
N LEU A 31 24.04 -4.26 19.69
CA LEU A 31 22.97 -3.32 19.33
C LEU A 31 23.32 -1.92 19.81
N SER A 32 22.67 -0.91 19.23
CA SER A 32 22.74 0.44 19.80
C SER A 32 21.85 0.54 21.05
N THR A 33 22.31 1.31 22.05
CA THR A 33 21.53 1.65 23.25
C THR A 33 20.19 2.32 22.88
N ALA A 34 20.18 3.11 21.80
CA ALA A 34 18.99 3.74 21.23
C ALA A 34 17.94 2.71 20.75
N SER A 35 18.36 1.53 20.29
CA SER A 35 17.43 0.48 19.84
C SER A 35 16.68 -0.13 21.02
N ILE A 36 17.41 -0.47 22.09
CA ILE A 36 16.83 -1.09 23.30
C ILE A 36 15.88 -0.11 24.01
N THR A 37 16.29 1.16 24.15
CA THR A 37 15.43 2.20 24.71
C THR A 37 14.15 2.40 23.88
N ARG A 38 14.24 2.31 22.54
CA ARG A 38 13.07 2.36 21.66
C ARG A 38 12.15 1.16 21.86
N TRP A 39 12.69 -0.05 22.02
CA TRP A 39 11.90 -1.26 22.24
C TRP A 39 11.18 -1.27 23.59
N LEU A 40 11.80 -0.70 24.63
CA LEU A 40 11.16 -0.49 25.93
C LEU A 40 9.95 0.45 25.84
N LYS A 41 10.03 1.50 25.01
CA LYS A 41 8.90 2.40 24.75
C LYS A 41 7.83 1.75 23.89
N ARG A 42 8.24 1.00 22.86
CA ARG A 42 7.34 0.37 21.90
C ARG A 42 8.00 -0.83 21.24
N ILE A 43 7.44 -2.01 21.50
CA ILE A 43 7.93 -3.27 20.93
C ILE A 43 7.56 -3.36 19.44
N GLU A 44 6.31 -3.06 19.11
CA GLU A 44 5.82 -3.15 17.73
C GLU A 44 6.35 -1.98 16.87
N PRO A 45 6.76 -2.22 15.61
CA PRO A 45 7.12 -1.13 14.71
C PRO A 45 5.94 -0.15 14.53
N ALA A 46 6.26 1.11 14.24
CA ALA A 46 5.24 2.06 13.82
C ALA A 46 4.62 1.60 12.49
N PRO A 47 3.28 1.63 12.34
CA PRO A 47 2.66 1.35 11.05
C PRO A 47 3.17 2.38 10.04
N CYS A 48 3.65 1.90 8.89
CA CYS A 48 3.95 2.78 7.78
C CYS A 48 2.61 3.16 7.15
N SER A 49 2.20 4.43 7.28
CA SER A 49 1.01 4.92 6.60
C SER A 49 1.23 4.88 5.09
N SER A 50 0.24 4.43 4.34
CA SER A 50 0.30 4.53 2.88
C SER A 50 0.31 5.99 2.45
N ARG A 51 1.12 6.32 1.43
CA ARG A 51 1.19 7.69 0.91
C ARG A 51 -0.14 8.06 0.24
N ARG A 52 -0.77 9.16 0.65
CA ARG A 52 -1.94 9.74 -0.03
C ARG A 52 -1.54 10.16 -1.45
N ARG A 53 -2.23 9.63 -2.45
CA ARG A 53 -1.99 9.95 -3.88
C ARG A 53 -2.98 11.00 -4.35
N LYS A 54 -2.65 11.68 -5.46
CA LYS A 54 -3.50 12.70 -6.09
C LYS A 54 -4.81 12.14 -6.67
N ILE A 55 -4.80 10.88 -7.12
CA ILE A 55 -5.96 10.22 -7.72
C ILE A 55 -6.65 9.38 -6.66
N ASP A 56 -7.92 9.66 -6.42
CA ASP A 56 -8.78 8.85 -5.56
C ASP A 56 -9.25 7.59 -6.31
N LYS A 57 -9.28 6.47 -5.59
CA LYS A 57 -9.63 5.16 -6.14
C LYS A 57 -11.10 5.09 -6.52
N GLU A 58 -11.97 5.54 -5.62
CA GLU A 58 -13.41 5.46 -5.81
C GLU A 58 -13.85 6.38 -6.95
N ALA A 59 -13.30 7.59 -6.98
CA ALA A 59 -13.56 8.54 -8.06
C ALA A 59 -13.11 8.01 -9.44
N LEU A 60 -11.95 7.36 -9.54
CA LEU A 60 -11.50 6.79 -10.82
C LEU A 60 -12.36 5.60 -11.26
N ILE A 61 -12.82 4.75 -10.33
CA ILE A 61 -13.71 3.63 -10.65
C ILE A 61 -15.01 4.17 -11.25
N LYS A 62 -15.61 5.19 -10.60
CA LYS A 62 -16.83 5.82 -11.09
C LYS A 62 -16.65 6.47 -12.47
N ASP A 63 -15.54 7.17 -12.70
CA ASP A 63 -15.22 7.76 -14.02
C ASP A 63 -15.06 6.68 -15.11
N VAL A 64 -14.54 5.50 -14.77
CA VAL A 64 -14.44 4.35 -15.68
C VAL A 64 -15.81 3.75 -16.00
N GLU A 65 -16.71 3.69 -15.02
CA GLU A 65 -18.10 3.25 -15.21
C GLU A 65 -18.92 4.23 -16.07
N ASP A 66 -18.84 5.53 -15.77
CA ASP A 66 -19.59 6.57 -16.46
C ASP A 66 -19.13 6.75 -17.91
N TYR A 67 -17.83 6.58 -18.17
CA TYR A 67 -17.23 6.82 -19.48
C TYR A 67 -16.28 5.70 -19.89
N PRO A 68 -16.77 4.51 -20.27
CA PRO A 68 -15.90 3.36 -20.55
C PRO A 68 -14.92 3.60 -21.71
N ASP A 69 -15.34 4.35 -22.74
CA ASP A 69 -14.56 4.63 -23.94
C ASP A 69 -13.62 5.84 -23.84
N ALA A 70 -13.67 6.59 -22.72
CA ALA A 70 -12.86 7.79 -22.55
C ALA A 70 -11.36 7.49 -22.59
N TYR A 71 -10.63 8.31 -23.35
CA TYR A 71 -9.19 8.22 -23.45
C TYR A 71 -8.51 8.68 -22.15
N GLN A 72 -7.31 8.17 -21.87
CA GLN A 72 -6.56 8.54 -20.67
C GLN A 72 -6.31 10.06 -20.56
N ARG A 73 -6.18 10.76 -21.69
CA ARG A 73 -6.03 12.23 -21.74
C ARG A 73 -7.29 12.97 -21.26
N GLU A 74 -8.48 12.47 -21.58
CA GLU A 74 -9.76 13.07 -21.18
C GLU A 74 -10.01 12.87 -19.69
N ARG A 75 -9.75 11.65 -19.21
CA ARG A 75 -9.78 11.34 -17.77
C ARG A 75 -8.79 12.22 -17.02
N ALA A 76 -7.57 12.34 -17.53
CA ALA A 76 -6.53 13.17 -16.93
C ALA A 76 -6.93 14.64 -16.80
N ALA A 77 -7.62 15.20 -17.81
CA ALA A 77 -8.18 16.54 -17.75
C ALA A 77 -9.22 16.70 -16.62
N ARG A 78 -10.11 15.71 -16.44
CA ARG A 78 -11.12 15.71 -15.35
C ARG A 78 -10.49 15.66 -13.96
N PHE A 79 -9.43 14.87 -13.81
CA PHE A 79 -8.71 14.71 -12.54
C PHE A 79 -7.60 15.76 -12.32
N GLY A 80 -7.33 16.63 -13.30
CA GLY A 80 -6.24 17.62 -13.21
C GLY A 80 -4.85 17.00 -13.07
N VAL A 81 -4.62 15.83 -13.66
CA VAL A 81 -3.36 15.08 -13.57
C VAL A 81 -2.76 14.84 -14.95
N CYS A 82 -1.53 14.32 -15.03
CA CYS A 82 -0.96 13.92 -16.31
C CYS A 82 -1.56 12.56 -16.78
N PRO A 83 -1.66 12.29 -18.10
CA PRO A 83 -2.20 11.02 -18.62
C PRO A 83 -1.47 9.78 -18.10
N LYS A 84 -0.15 9.89 -17.88
CA LYS A 84 0.66 8.79 -17.32
C LYS A 84 0.22 8.39 -15.92
N ALA A 85 -0.22 9.34 -15.09
CA ALA A 85 -0.71 9.06 -13.74
C ALA A 85 -2.01 8.22 -13.78
N ILE A 86 -2.92 8.54 -14.70
CA ILE A 86 -4.13 7.75 -14.95
C ILE A 86 -3.77 6.33 -15.38
N TRP A 87 -2.87 6.18 -16.37
CA TRP A 87 -2.41 4.85 -16.80
C TRP A 87 -1.84 4.01 -15.65
N GLN A 88 -0.99 4.61 -14.81
CA GLN A 88 -0.44 3.92 -13.63
C GLN A 88 -1.53 3.55 -12.62
N ALA A 89 -2.54 4.40 -12.42
CA ALA A 89 -3.65 4.14 -11.51
C ALA A 89 -4.52 2.99 -12.01
N LEU A 90 -4.91 3.02 -13.29
CA LEU A 90 -5.69 1.96 -13.95
C LEU A 90 -4.96 0.61 -13.87
N LYS A 91 -3.67 0.57 -14.23
CA LYS A 91 -2.85 -0.65 -14.17
C LYS A 91 -2.73 -1.18 -12.74
N ARG A 92 -2.56 -0.30 -11.75
CA ARG A 92 -2.44 -0.68 -10.33
C ARG A 92 -3.72 -1.30 -9.79
N TRP A 93 -4.88 -0.79 -10.18
CA TRP A 93 -6.18 -1.27 -9.69
C TRP A 93 -6.83 -2.32 -10.58
N GLY A 94 -6.14 -2.79 -11.63
CA GLY A 94 -6.68 -3.80 -12.53
C GLY A 94 -7.85 -3.31 -13.39
N LEU A 95 -8.04 -1.99 -13.49
CA LEU A 95 -9.09 -1.37 -14.30
C LEU A 95 -8.60 -1.28 -15.75
N THR A 96 -8.44 -2.44 -16.39
CA THR A 96 -8.00 -2.52 -17.78
C THR A 96 -9.12 -3.09 -18.64
N TYR A 97 -9.54 -2.32 -19.66
CA TYR A 97 -10.49 -2.76 -20.66
C TYR A 97 -9.74 -3.37 -21.85
N LYS A 98 -9.95 -4.66 -22.12
CA LYS A 98 -9.45 -5.30 -23.35
C LYS A 98 -10.43 -5.01 -24.48
N LYS A 99 -9.99 -4.25 -25.49
CA LYS A 99 -10.76 -4.07 -26.73
C LYS A 99 -10.64 -5.36 -27.55
N ASN A 100 -11.70 -6.16 -27.62
CA ASN A 100 -11.76 -7.27 -28.57
C ASN A 100 -12.17 -6.70 -29.93
N SER A 101 -11.47 -7.09 -31.01
CA SER A 101 -11.68 -6.60 -32.39
C SER A 101 -12.96 -7.09 -33.06
N ALA A 102 -13.71 -7.99 -32.41
CA ALA A 102 -15.04 -8.40 -32.86
C ALA A 102 -16.06 -7.34 -32.45
N SER A 103 -16.76 -6.75 -33.42
CA SER A 103 -17.89 -5.88 -33.16
C SER A 103 -18.99 -6.69 -32.46
N SER A 104 -19.42 -6.24 -31.28
CA SER A 104 -20.51 -6.90 -30.56
C SER A 104 -21.84 -6.56 -31.25
N GLN A 105 -22.32 -7.44 -32.13
CA GLN A 105 -23.71 -7.43 -32.55
C GLN A 105 -24.56 -7.86 -31.35
N GLY A 106 -25.17 -6.88 -30.67
CA GLY A 106 -26.09 -7.14 -29.57
C GLY A 106 -25.96 -6.10 -28.45
N ARG A 107 -27.11 -5.56 -28.04
CA ARG A 107 -27.26 -4.58 -26.95
C ARG A 107 -26.37 -4.89 -25.73
N ARG A 108 -25.77 -3.81 -25.20
CA ARG A 108 -24.79 -3.73 -24.11
C ARG A 108 -25.15 -4.62 -22.92
N ARG A 109 -24.38 -5.70 -22.71
CA ARG A 109 -24.32 -6.36 -21.39
C ARG A 109 -23.39 -5.51 -20.51
N GLY A 110 -23.95 -4.92 -19.47
CA GLY A 110 -23.20 -4.24 -18.43
C GLY A 110 -22.26 -5.23 -17.75
N THR A 111 -20.96 -5.10 -18.00
CA THR A 111 -19.95 -5.79 -17.20
C THR A 111 -18.69 -4.93 -17.21
N THR A 112 -18.76 -3.80 -16.51
CA THR A 112 -17.55 -3.15 -16.00
C THR A 112 -16.88 -4.19 -15.11
N ALA A 113 -15.73 -4.72 -15.55
CA ALA A 113 -14.92 -5.59 -14.72
C ALA A 113 -14.24 -4.75 -13.63
N VAL A 114 -15.03 -4.31 -12.64
CA VAL A 114 -14.53 -3.89 -11.35
C VAL A 114 -14.02 -5.18 -10.68
N PRO A 115 -12.77 -5.24 -10.19
CA PRO A 115 -12.32 -6.40 -9.43
C PRO A 115 -13.30 -6.59 -8.28
N GLY A 116 -13.87 -7.78 -8.16
CA GLY A 116 -14.91 -8.10 -7.17
C GLY A 116 -14.54 -7.54 -5.79
N LYS A 117 -15.50 -6.87 -5.15
CA LYS A 117 -15.44 -6.49 -3.74
C LYS A 117 -15.33 -7.77 -2.89
N ASN A 118 -14.12 -8.31 -2.75
CA ASN A 118 -13.84 -9.24 -1.68
C ASN A 118 -13.52 -8.42 -0.43
N ARG A 119 -14.36 -8.62 0.59
CA ARG A 119 -14.22 -8.14 1.96
C ARG A 119 -12.83 -8.40 2.52
#